data_AF-A0A9R1S8Z6-F1
#
_entry.id   AF-A0A9R1S8Z6-F1
#
_cell.length_a   1.000
_cell.length_b   1.000
_cell.length_c   1.000
_cell.angle_alpha   90.00
_cell.angle_beta   90.00
_cell.angle_gamma   90.00
#
_symmetry.space_group_name_H-M   'P 1'
#
loop_
_entity.id
_entity.type
_entity.pdbx_description
1 polymer ?
#
loop_
_entity_poly.entity_id
_entity_poly.type
_entity_poly.pdbx_seq_one_letter_code
_entity_poly.pdbx_strand_id
1 'polypeptide(L)'
;MQYEADESESNVMMVFDTTVESFRQMRAPDDLFRVDLFETDGMLGLSSLTGAATITSIDIWLMQDYETEVWALKYWVELQIQSYWDYLAAPWDGGVLVLLKPDDHLLQIDIDGKVVAGFHHRGLNPTPHWLKQSLVSHTFFPTLEGYAVNALPFI
;
A
#
# COMPACT_ATOMS: atom_id res chain seq x y z
N MET A 1 3.65 31.39 -28.04
CA MET A 1 3.21 31.25 -26.64
C MET A 1 3.79 29.95 -26.16
N GLN A 2 4.75 30.05 -25.25
CA GLN A 2 5.48 28.92 -24.68
C GLN A 2 4.70 28.51 -23.44
N TYR A 3 4.14 27.31 -23.43
CA TYR A 3 3.65 26.71 -22.20
C TYR A 3 4.90 26.22 -21.47
N GLU A 4 5.26 26.93 -20.40
CA GLU A 4 6.17 26.41 -19.39
C GLU A 4 5.51 25.12 -18.86
N ALA A 5 6.24 24.01 -18.96
CA ALA A 5 5.88 22.82 -18.23
C ALA A 5 6.00 23.18 -16.75
N ASP A 6 4.86 23.21 -16.07
CA ASP A 6 4.81 23.22 -14.61
C ASP A 6 5.72 22.07 -14.15
N GLU A 7 6.82 22.41 -13.47
CA GLU A 7 7.67 21.40 -12.84
C GLU A 7 6.75 20.62 -11.92
N SER A 8 6.43 19.38 -12.30
CA SER A 8 5.56 18.52 -11.51
C SER A 8 6.08 18.53 -10.09
N GLU A 9 5.30 19.05 -9.14
CA GLU A 9 5.55 18.86 -7.72
C GLU A 9 5.95 17.39 -7.55
N SER A 10 7.18 17.12 -7.13
CA SER A 10 7.64 15.75 -6.97
C SER A 10 6.63 15.05 -6.07
N ASN A 11 6.10 13.90 -6.48
CA ASN A 11 5.19 13.12 -5.66
C ASN A 11 5.95 12.65 -4.41
N VAL A 12 5.89 13.44 -3.34
CA VAL A 12 6.52 13.12 -2.06
C VAL A 12 5.50 12.39 -1.20
N MET A 13 5.92 11.25 -0.67
CA MET A 13 5.15 10.46 0.26
C MET A 13 5.74 10.56 1.66
N MET A 14 4.89 10.58 2.68
CA MET A 14 5.31 10.52 4.07
C MET A 14 5.33 9.07 4.54
N VAL A 15 6.49 8.59 4.97
CA VAL A 15 6.69 7.23 5.48
C VAL A 15 7.17 7.30 6.92
N PHE A 16 6.67 6.40 7.75
CA PHE A 16 7.18 6.21 9.10
C PHE A 16 8.32 5.19 9.08
N ASP A 17 9.54 5.64 9.36
CA ASP A 17 10.69 4.77 9.52
C ASP A 17 10.61 4.08 10.89
N THR A 18 10.43 2.77 10.87
CA THR A 18 10.29 1.94 12.07
C THR A 18 11.62 1.70 12.79
N THR A 19 12.75 1.90 12.13
CA THR A 19 14.10 1.70 12.70
C THR A 19 14.49 2.88 13.58
N VAL A 20 14.21 4.10 13.13
CA VAL A 20 14.54 5.34 13.87
C VAL A 20 13.32 6.04 14.48
N GLU A 21 12.12 5.47 14.33
CA GLU A 21 10.84 5.98 14.84
C GLU A 21 10.54 7.44 14.44
N SER A 22 10.72 7.76 13.16
CA SER A 22 10.49 9.12 12.68
C SER A 22 9.78 9.14 11.33
N PHE A 23 9.02 10.20 11.10
CA PHE A 23 8.47 10.45 9.77
C PHE A 23 9.56 11.02 8.88
N ARG A 24 9.72 10.42 7.71
CA ARG A 24 10.57 10.94 6.65
C ARG A 24 9.76 11.11 5.37
N GLN A 25 10.19 12.08 4.57
CA GLN A 25 9.70 12.23 3.21
C GLN A 25 10.50 11.30 2.30
N MET A 26 9.80 10.64 1.39
CA MET A 26 10.37 9.77 0.37
C MET A 26 9.83 10.14 -1.00
N ARG A 27 10.65 9.99 -2.04
CA ARG A 27 10.18 10.07 -3.41
C ARG A 27 9.28 8.87 -3.72
N ALA A 28 8.08 9.14 -4.20
CA ALA A 28 7.23 8.14 -4.80
C ALA A 28 7.53 8.01 -6.30
N PRO A 29 7.11 6.92 -6.96
CA PRO A 29 7.12 6.85 -8.42
C PRO A 29 6.35 8.02 -9.07
N ASP A 30 6.63 8.27 -10.35
CA ASP A 30 5.94 9.30 -11.13
C ASP A 30 4.53 8.85 -11.54
N ASP A 31 3.66 9.82 -11.84
CA ASP A 31 2.30 9.60 -12.40
C ASP A 31 1.37 8.71 -11.54
N LEU A 32 1.46 8.84 -10.23
CA LEU A 32 0.61 8.10 -9.30
C LEU A 32 -0.74 8.79 -9.10
N PHE A 33 -1.83 8.01 -9.16
CA PHE A 33 -3.16 8.44 -8.76
C PHE A 33 -3.78 7.45 -7.77
N ARG A 34 -4.36 7.95 -6.67
CA ARG A 34 -4.94 7.12 -5.57
C ARG A 34 -4.02 6.00 -5.10
N VAL A 35 -3.17 6.33 -4.15
CA VAL A 35 -2.10 5.47 -3.66
C VAL A 35 -2.45 4.84 -2.33
N ASP A 36 -2.13 3.56 -2.18
CA ASP A 36 -2.13 2.85 -0.90
C ASP A 36 -0.77 2.18 -0.64
N LEU A 37 -0.29 2.28 0.60
CA LEU A 37 0.93 1.64 1.06
C LEU A 37 0.64 0.33 1.78
N PHE A 38 1.52 -0.65 1.60
CA PHE A 38 1.44 -1.92 2.30
C PHE A 38 2.83 -2.53 2.50
N GLU A 39 2.94 -3.46 3.45
CA GLU A 39 4.14 -4.27 3.66
C GLU A 39 3.96 -5.62 2.96
N THR A 40 4.99 -6.08 2.25
CA THR A 40 4.98 -7.41 1.60
C THR A 40 6.38 -7.99 1.59
N ASP A 41 6.55 -9.24 2.04
CA ASP A 41 7.84 -9.96 2.05
C ASP A 41 9.01 -9.15 2.67
N GLY A 42 8.73 -8.31 3.67
CA GLY A 42 9.72 -7.43 4.31
C GLY A 42 10.12 -6.20 3.49
N MET A 43 9.41 -5.91 2.40
CA MET A 43 9.59 -4.75 1.53
C MET A 43 8.39 -3.79 1.66
N LEU A 44 8.65 -2.50 1.45
CA LEU A 44 7.59 -1.51 1.29
C LEU A 44 6.99 -1.62 -0.12
N GLY A 45 5.69 -1.84 -0.18
CA GLY A 45 4.89 -1.90 -1.39
C GLY A 45 3.97 -0.69 -1.53
N LEU A 46 3.70 -0.33 -2.77
CA LEU A 46 2.84 0.78 -3.14
C LEU A 46 1.91 0.33 -4.26
N SER A 47 0.61 0.49 -4.08
CA SER A 47 -0.39 0.27 -5.14
C SER A 47 -0.95 1.61 -5.59
N SER A 48 -1.09 1.80 -6.90
CA SER A 48 -1.68 3.01 -7.48
C SER A 48 -2.59 2.70 -8.65
N LEU A 49 -3.57 3.58 -8.88
CA LEU A 49 -4.25 3.64 -10.16
C LEU A 49 -3.47 4.50 -11.14
N THR A 50 -3.48 4.10 -12.40
CA THR A 50 -3.01 4.93 -13.51
C THR A 50 -4.00 4.85 -14.67
N GLY A 51 -4.05 5.89 -15.50
CA GLY A 51 -4.90 5.93 -16.71
C GLY A 51 -6.11 6.88 -16.66
N ALA A 52 -6.63 7.20 -17.84
CA ALA A 52 -7.77 8.10 -18.02
C ALA A 52 -9.10 7.38 -17.77
N ALA A 53 -10.04 8.08 -17.14
CA ALA A 53 -11.43 7.81 -16.71
C ALA A 53 -12.20 6.50 -17.10
N THR A 54 -11.80 5.74 -18.11
CA THR A 54 -12.48 4.55 -18.64
C THR A 54 -11.60 3.29 -18.66
N ILE A 55 -10.27 3.41 -18.68
CA ILE A 55 -9.33 2.30 -18.53
C ILE A 55 -8.44 2.66 -17.36
N THR A 56 -8.58 1.90 -16.27
CA THR A 56 -7.83 2.14 -15.05
C THR A 56 -6.91 0.95 -14.85
N SER A 57 -5.60 1.17 -14.84
CA SER A 57 -4.63 0.12 -14.53
C SER A 57 -4.30 0.16 -13.06
N ILE A 58 -3.98 -0.99 -12.48
CA ILE A 58 -3.35 -1.09 -11.17
C ILE A 58 -1.88 -1.34 -11.36
N ASP A 59 -1.09 -0.47 -10.75
CA ASP A 59 0.36 -0.57 -10.73
C ASP A 59 0.78 -0.95 -9.32
N ILE A 60 1.62 -1.97 -9.22
CA ILE A 60 2.22 -2.40 -7.96
C ILE A 60 3.71 -2.17 -8.04
N TRP A 61 4.17 -1.24 -7.21
CA TRP A 61 5.56 -0.89 -7.04
C TRP A 61 6.10 -1.52 -5.77
N LEU A 62 7.29 -2.12 -5.85
CA LEU A 62 8.04 -2.56 -4.68
C LEU A 62 9.31 -1.75 -4.54
N MET A 63 9.64 -1.39 -3.31
CA MET A 63 10.87 -0.68 -2.99
C MET A 63 12.08 -1.62 -3.02
N GLN A 64 12.87 -1.55 -4.09
CA GLN A 64 14.08 -2.39 -4.24
C GLN A 64 15.23 -1.91 -3.35
N ASP A 65 15.39 -0.60 -3.21
CA ASP A 65 16.40 0.00 -2.34
C ASP A 65 15.75 1.14 -1.54
N TYR A 66 15.72 0.96 -0.23
CA TYR A 66 15.11 1.89 0.72
C TYR A 66 15.93 3.17 0.91
N GLU A 67 17.26 3.06 0.88
CA GLU A 67 18.18 4.17 1.16
C GLU A 67 18.26 5.12 -0.03
N THR A 68 18.25 4.56 -1.24
CA THR A 68 18.27 5.34 -2.49
C THR A 68 16.88 5.60 -3.08
N GLU A 69 15.83 5.11 -2.40
CA GLU A 69 14.42 5.30 -2.74
C GLU A 69 14.06 4.80 -4.16
N VAL A 70 14.66 3.66 -4.54
CA VAL A 70 14.46 3.05 -5.85
C VAL A 70 13.24 2.13 -5.80
N TRP A 71 12.23 2.49 -6.58
CA TRP A 71 11.04 1.69 -6.80
C TRP A 71 11.16 0.88 -8.09
N ALA A 72 10.61 -0.32 -8.08
CA ALA A 72 10.43 -1.11 -9.29
C ALA A 72 8.98 -1.53 -9.46
N LEU A 73 8.47 -1.30 -10.67
CA LEU A 73 7.17 -1.79 -11.09
C LEU A 73 7.23 -3.33 -11.17
N LYS A 74 6.47 -4.01 -10.32
CA LYS A 74 6.40 -5.47 -10.29
C LYS A 74 5.21 -5.99 -11.08
N TYR A 75 4.06 -5.31 -10.97
CA TYR A 75 2.86 -5.66 -11.71
C TYR A 75 2.23 -4.41 -12.31
N TRP A 76 1.76 -4.56 -13.53
CA TRP A 76 0.93 -3.60 -14.25
C TRP A 76 -0.25 -4.40 -14.79
N VAL A 77 -1.45 -4.14 -14.28
CA VAL A 77 -2.64 -4.91 -14.59
C VAL A 77 -3.74 -3.97 -15.06
N GLU A 78 -4.12 -4.06 -16.32
CA GLU A 78 -5.25 -3.31 -16.85
C GLU A 78 -6.55 -3.82 -16.22
N LEU A 79 -7.33 -2.90 -15.62
CA LEU A 79 -8.66 -3.22 -15.11
C LEU A 79 -9.75 -2.60 -15.98
N GLN A 80 -10.75 -3.42 -16.26
CA GLN A 80 -12.02 -2.99 -16.83
C GLN A 80 -13.05 -2.68 -15.72
N ILE A 81 -12.60 -2.12 -14.60
CA ILE A 81 -13.45 -1.77 -13.48
C ILE A 81 -13.68 -0.26 -13.50
N GLN A 82 -14.92 0.18 -13.29
CA GLN A 82 -15.23 1.60 -13.26
C GLN A 82 -14.57 2.25 -12.03
N SER A 83 -13.85 3.34 -12.27
CA SER A 83 -12.95 4.08 -11.36
C SER A 83 -13.59 4.71 -10.11
N TYR A 84 -14.82 4.35 -9.76
CA TYR A 84 -15.58 4.94 -8.67
C TYR A 84 -15.45 4.20 -7.34
N TRP A 85 -14.75 3.06 -7.31
CA TRP A 85 -14.70 2.20 -6.13
C TRP A 85 -13.38 2.42 -5.40
N ASP A 86 -13.44 2.74 -4.11
CA ASP A 86 -12.25 2.65 -3.27
C ASP A 86 -11.83 1.18 -3.24
N TYR A 87 -10.57 0.93 -3.54
CA TYR A 87 -10.00 -0.41 -3.62
C TYR A 87 -8.68 -0.46 -2.85
N LEU A 88 -8.18 -1.66 -2.62
CA LEU A 88 -6.82 -1.91 -2.14
C LEU A 88 -6.25 -3.05 -2.98
N ALA A 89 -5.02 -2.91 -3.46
CA ALA A 89 -4.37 -3.94 -4.24
C ALA A 89 -3.04 -4.37 -3.63
N ALA A 90 -2.78 -5.67 -3.66
CA ALA A 90 -1.55 -6.26 -3.18
C ALA A 90 -1.12 -7.40 -4.12
N PRO A 91 0.20 -7.66 -4.24
CA PRO A 91 0.68 -8.78 -5.01
C PRO A 91 0.18 -10.10 -4.42
N TRP A 92 -0.18 -11.04 -5.28
CA TRP A 92 -0.61 -12.39 -4.91
C TRP A 92 -0.04 -13.38 -5.91
N ASP A 93 0.18 -14.63 -5.52
CA ASP A 93 0.82 -15.69 -6.32
C ASP A 93 0.50 -15.62 -7.84
N GLY A 94 1.44 -15.09 -8.63
CA GLY A 94 1.32 -14.95 -10.09
C GLY A 94 0.41 -13.83 -10.62
N GLY A 95 -0.09 -12.92 -9.78
CA GLY A 95 -0.98 -11.83 -10.13
C GLY A 95 -1.20 -10.82 -9.00
N VAL A 96 -2.44 -10.36 -8.84
CA VAL A 96 -2.83 -9.31 -7.91
C VAL A 96 -4.13 -9.68 -7.19
N LEU A 97 -4.20 -9.36 -5.90
CA LEU A 97 -5.43 -9.42 -5.12
C LEU A 97 -5.98 -8.01 -4.94
N VAL A 98 -7.24 -7.79 -5.32
CA VAL A 98 -7.93 -6.49 -5.28
C VAL A 98 -9.14 -6.60 -4.35
N LEU A 99 -9.15 -5.82 -3.28
CA LEU A 99 -10.32 -5.64 -2.41
C LEU A 99 -11.10 -4.41 -2.86
N LEU A 100 -12.39 -4.58 -3.16
CA LEU A 100 -13.32 -3.52 -3.54
C LEU A 100 -14.20 -3.16 -2.33
N LYS A 101 -14.10 -1.92 -1.83
CA LYS A 101 -14.73 -1.49 -0.57
C LYS A 101 -16.25 -1.27 -0.59
N PRO A 102 -16.91 -0.80 -1.66
CA PRO A 102 -18.35 -0.50 -1.61
C PRO A 102 -19.21 -1.74 -1.32
N ASP A 103 -18.74 -2.89 -1.80
CA ASP A 103 -19.46 -4.16 -1.74
C ASP A 103 -18.61 -5.27 -1.11
N ASP A 104 -17.46 -4.97 -0.49
CA ASP A 104 -16.56 -5.95 0.14
C ASP A 104 -16.28 -7.20 -0.72
N HIS A 105 -15.96 -6.98 -2.01
CA HIS A 105 -15.56 -8.04 -2.92
C HIS A 105 -14.04 -8.14 -2.97
N LEU A 106 -13.52 -9.31 -2.65
CA LEU A 106 -12.11 -9.66 -2.82
C LEU A 106 -11.95 -10.43 -4.13
N LEU A 107 -11.27 -9.84 -5.10
CA LEU A 107 -11.04 -10.42 -6.42
C LEU A 107 -9.56 -10.79 -6.57
N GLN A 108 -9.31 -12.02 -7.01
CA GLN A 108 -7.99 -12.41 -7.51
C GLN A 108 -7.97 -12.16 -9.02
N ILE A 109 -6.97 -11.42 -9.47
CA ILE A 109 -6.78 -11.02 -10.86
C ILE A 109 -5.41 -11.55 -11.30
N ASP A 110 -5.37 -12.23 -12.44
CA ASP A 110 -4.10 -12.65 -13.03
C ASP A 110 -3.39 -11.47 -13.72
N ILE A 111 -2.17 -11.72 -14.21
CA ILE A 111 -1.36 -10.70 -14.88
C ILE A 111 -1.98 -10.17 -16.18
N ASP A 112 -2.91 -10.93 -16.79
CA ASP A 112 -3.62 -10.55 -18.00
C ASP A 112 -4.87 -9.67 -17.69
N GLY A 113 -5.10 -9.32 -16.41
CA GLY A 113 -6.24 -8.53 -15.98
C GLY A 113 -7.54 -9.32 -15.85
N LYS A 114 -7.49 -10.65 -15.90
CA LYS A 114 -8.66 -11.51 -15.79
C LYS A 114 -8.92 -11.91 -14.34
N VAL A 115 -10.17 -11.77 -13.91
CA VAL A 115 -10.62 -12.28 -12.61
C VAL A 115 -10.61 -13.80 -12.64
N VAL A 116 -9.74 -14.41 -11.82
CA VAL A 116 -9.59 -15.87 -11.70
C VAL A 116 -10.39 -16.45 -10.53
N ALA A 117 -10.59 -15.66 -9.48
CA ALA A 117 -11.40 -16.02 -8.33
C ALA A 117 -12.02 -14.77 -7.69
N GLY A 118 -13.13 -14.96 -6.99
CA GLY A 118 -13.82 -13.90 -6.27
C GLY A 118 -14.40 -14.43 -4.97
N PHE A 119 -14.31 -13.62 -3.93
CA PHE A 119 -14.90 -13.88 -2.63
C PHE A 119 -15.66 -12.64 -2.18
N HIS A 120 -16.88 -12.82 -1.71
CA HIS A 120 -17.72 -11.73 -1.24
C HIS A 120 -18.14 -12.00 0.20
N HIS A 121 -17.79 -11.08 1.09
CA HIS A 121 -18.21 -11.14 2.48
C HIS A 121 -18.30 -9.73 3.05
N ARG A 122 -19.47 -9.38 3.56
CA ARG A 122 -19.66 -8.08 4.20
C ARG A 122 -18.76 -7.94 5.44
N GLY A 123 -18.11 -6.80 5.59
CA GLY A 123 -17.22 -6.48 6.68
C GLY A 123 -15.75 -6.81 6.41
N LEU A 124 -15.40 -7.22 5.17
CA LEU A 124 -13.99 -7.37 4.80
C LEU A 124 -13.30 -6.02 4.83
N ASN A 125 -12.36 -5.88 5.75
CA ASN A 125 -11.50 -4.72 5.82
C ASN A 125 -10.05 -5.19 5.86
N PRO A 126 -9.12 -4.45 5.24
CA PRO A 126 -7.71 -4.63 5.52
C PRO A 126 -7.52 -4.47 7.03
N THR A 127 -6.71 -5.33 7.65
CA THR A 127 -6.32 -5.10 9.04
C THR A 127 -5.19 -4.07 9.02
N PRO A 128 -5.41 -2.82 9.46
CA PRO A 128 -4.30 -1.90 9.62
C PRO A 128 -3.33 -2.47 10.65
N HIS A 129 -2.04 -2.47 10.30
CA HIS A 129 -1.00 -2.84 11.26
C HIS A 129 -0.85 -1.68 12.25
N TRP A 130 -1.33 -1.87 13.47
CA TRP A 130 -1.10 -0.92 14.54
C TRP A 130 0.33 -1.11 15.05
N LEU A 131 1.21 -0.16 14.78
CA LEU A 131 2.55 -0.15 15.35
C LEU A 131 2.45 -0.02 16.88
N LYS A 132 3.33 -0.72 17.62
CA LYS A 132 3.47 -0.51 19.07
C LYS A 132 3.84 0.95 19.34
N GLN A 133 3.50 1.44 20.54
CA GLN A 133 3.78 2.83 20.95
C GLN A 133 5.27 3.22 20.79
N SER A 134 6.18 2.26 20.89
CA SER A 134 7.58 2.37 20.48
C SER A 134 8.06 0.97 20.05
N LEU A 135 8.61 0.87 18.85
CA LEU A 135 9.27 -0.28 18.22
C LEU A 135 10.75 -0.40 18.64
N VAL A 136 11.34 0.66 19.18
CA VAL A 136 12.72 0.78 19.66
C VAL A 136 12.72 0.91 21.18
N SER A 137 13.64 0.22 21.86
CA SER A 137 13.80 0.39 23.31
C SER A 137 14.45 1.74 23.63
N HIS A 138 13.67 2.81 23.76
CA HIS A 138 14.18 4.10 24.22
C HIS A 138 14.44 4.09 25.73
N THR A 139 15.56 4.67 26.18
CA THR A 139 15.89 4.85 27.61
C THR A 139 14.86 5.70 28.38
N PHE A 140 14.02 6.45 27.67
CA PHE A 140 12.90 7.19 28.24
C PHE A 140 11.73 6.29 28.66
N PHE A 141 11.61 5.11 28.06
CA PHE A 141 10.69 4.07 28.49
C PHE A 141 11.49 3.06 29.30
N PRO A 142 11.46 3.13 30.65
CA PRO A 142 12.15 2.12 31.45
C PRO A 142 11.65 0.75 31.03
N THR A 143 12.59 -0.19 30.85
CA THR A 143 12.29 -1.60 30.55
C THR A 143 11.26 -2.06 31.58
N LEU A 144 10.02 -2.23 31.15
CA LEU A 144 8.97 -2.77 32.01
C LEU A 144 9.24 -4.28 32.14
N GLU A 145 10.21 -4.62 32.99
CA GLU A 145 10.34 -5.94 33.58
C GLU A 145 9.04 -6.24 34.35
N GLY A 146 8.02 -6.73 33.63
CA GLY A 146 6.77 -7.17 34.26
C GLY A 146 5.49 -7.03 33.45
N TYR A 147 5.46 -6.32 32.31
CA TYR A 147 4.23 -6.27 31.50
C TYR A 147 4.14 -7.45 30.53
N ALA A 148 3.60 -8.56 31.03
CA ALA A 148 3.05 -9.61 30.18
C ALA A 148 1.84 -9.05 29.42
N VAL A 149 2.06 -8.51 28.22
CA VAL A 149 0.98 -8.17 27.27
C VAL A 149 0.50 -9.46 26.61
N ASN A 150 -0.08 -10.36 27.39
CA ASN A 150 -0.89 -11.50 26.96
C ASN A 150 -2.10 -11.69 27.91
N ALA A 151 -2.50 -10.65 28.63
CA ALA A 151 -3.83 -10.64 29.22
C ALA A 151 -4.82 -10.29 28.09
N LEU A 152 -5.44 -11.32 27.54
CA LEU A 152 -6.71 -11.19 26.82
C LEU A 152 -7.62 -10.25 27.63
N PRO A 153 -8.28 -9.25 27.02
CA PRO A 153 -9.32 -8.54 27.73
C PRO A 153 -10.44 -9.55 28.02
N PHE A 154 -10.80 -9.67 29.29
CA PHE A 154 -11.96 -10.41 29.73
C PHE A 154 -13.25 -9.67 29.30
N ILE A 155 -14.24 -10.50 28.93
CA ILE A 155 -15.67 -10.29 28.63
C ILE A 155 -15.99 -9.89 27.19
#